data_AF-A0A933I3W6-F1
#
_entry.id   AF-A0A933I3W6-F1
#
_cell.length_a   1.000
_cell.length_b   1.000
_cell.length_c   1.000
_cell.angle_alpha   90.00
_cell.angle_beta   90.00
_cell.angle_gamma   90.00
#
_symmetry.space_group_name_H-M   'P 1'
#
loop_
_entity.id
_entity.type
_entity.pdbx_description
1 polymer ?
#
loop_
_entity_poly.entity_id
_entity_poly.type
_entity_poly.pdbx_seq_one_letter_code
_entity_poly.pdbx_strand_id
1 'polypeptide(L)'
;MKTKIIVLFLIILNICSGALYALEISGMQIMIIAGASLKKQSIEQGSSARIVTYEVDKPLDEVISFYEAFLNGDSFSVIRGRQNNIFDASVKKNNVMFSLRIYPDVSKPRSSDRGRSPSGFRPDKAKEQETSDLGPRVLHSNAGKTMIQFIW
;
A
#
# COMPACT_ATOMS: atom_id res chain seq x y z
N MET A 1 -19.32 41.46 3.55
CA MET A 1 -18.12 40.58 3.48
C MET A 1 -18.18 39.46 4.54
N LYS A 2 -19.19 38.56 4.49
CA LYS A 2 -19.30 37.44 5.47
C LYS A 2 -19.51 36.07 4.80
N THR A 3 -19.85 36.03 3.52
CA THR A 3 -20.17 34.79 2.78
C THR A 3 -18.94 34.03 2.25
N LYS A 4 -17.79 34.69 2.12
CA LYS A 4 -16.57 34.06 1.56
C LYS A 4 -15.80 33.17 2.55
N ILE A 5 -16.02 33.33 3.85
CA ILE A 5 -15.32 32.53 4.89
C ILE A 5 -15.96 31.15 5.04
N ILE A 6 -17.28 31.03 4.84
CA ILE A 6 -18.02 29.78 5.03
C ILE A 6 -17.68 28.75 3.93
N VAL A 7 -17.45 29.19 2.70
CA VAL A 7 -17.09 28.30 1.58
C VAL A 7 -15.68 27.74 1.74
N LEU A 8 -14.73 28.52 2.27
CA LEU A 8 -13.37 28.04 2.53
C LEU A 8 -13.35 27.00 3.66
N PHE A 9 -14.19 27.17 4.68
CA PHE A 9 -14.31 26.20 5.79
C PHE A 9 -14.91 24.87 5.31
N LEU A 10 -15.87 24.90 4.39
CA LEU A 10 -16.47 23.70 3.79
C LEU A 10 -15.50 22.95 2.86
N ILE A 11 -14.58 23.65 2.18
CA ILE A 11 -13.54 22.99 1.36
C ILE A 11 -12.48 22.31 2.24
N ILE A 12 -12.11 22.90 3.38
CA ILE A 12 -11.17 22.27 4.33
C ILE A 12 -11.82 21.05 4.99
N LEU A 13 -13.12 21.08 5.30
CA LEU A 13 -13.86 19.95 5.87
C LEU A 13 -14.08 18.78 4.90
N ASN A 14 -14.09 19.04 3.59
CA ASN A 14 -14.27 17.98 2.58
C ASN A 14 -13.02 17.12 2.33
N ILE A 15 -11.89 17.45 2.97
CA ILE A 15 -10.67 16.61 2.97
C ILE A 15 -10.68 15.60 4.13
N CYS A 16 -11.61 15.74 5.10
CA CYS A 16 -11.66 14.91 6.31
C CYS A 16 -12.75 13.82 6.32
N SER A 17 -13.25 13.38 5.17
CA SER A 17 -14.16 12.20 5.10
C SER A 17 -13.43 10.86 4.97
N GLY A 18 -12.10 10.84 5.01
CA GLY A 18 -11.37 9.62 5.29
C GLY A 18 -11.37 9.38 6.79
N ALA A 19 -12.20 8.45 7.28
CA ALA A 19 -12.09 7.99 8.66
C ALA A 19 -10.61 7.69 8.96
N LEU A 20 -10.01 8.46 9.86
CA LEU A 20 -8.64 8.24 10.29
C LEU A 20 -8.64 6.95 11.10
N TYR A 21 -8.36 5.84 10.45
CA TYR A 21 -8.16 4.58 11.13
C TYR A 21 -6.82 4.66 11.87
N ALA A 22 -6.86 4.65 13.19
CA ALA A 22 -5.68 4.54 14.03
C ALA A 22 -5.60 3.14 14.63
N LEU A 23 -4.40 2.55 14.62
CA LEU A 23 -4.09 1.32 15.33
C LEU A 23 -3.55 1.70 16.72
N GLU A 24 -4.13 1.13 17.78
CA GLU A 24 -3.60 1.32 19.12
C GLU A 24 -2.54 0.27 19.44
N ILE A 25 -1.31 0.73 19.70
CA ILE A 25 -0.16 -0.07 20.14
C ILE A 25 0.21 0.38 21.54
N SER A 26 -0.15 -0.39 22.56
CA SER A 26 0.20 -0.12 23.97
C SER A 26 -0.15 1.30 24.42
N GLY A 27 -1.35 1.78 24.09
CA GLY A 27 -1.82 3.14 24.39
C GLY A 27 -1.34 4.24 23.43
N MET A 28 -0.55 3.88 22.42
CA MET A 28 -0.10 4.79 21.37
C MET A 28 -0.92 4.63 20.10
N GLN A 29 -1.41 5.73 19.54
CA GLN A 29 -2.13 5.72 18.27
C GLN A 29 -1.14 5.82 17.10
N ILE A 30 -1.20 4.82 16.22
CA ILE A 30 -0.42 4.78 14.98
C ILE A 30 -1.39 4.98 13.82
N MET A 31 -1.12 5.98 12.98
CA MET A 31 -1.97 6.24 11.82
C MET A 31 -1.87 5.12 10.80
N ILE A 32 -3.02 4.64 10.34
CA ILE A 32 -3.11 3.72 9.20
C ILE A 32 -3.40 4.54 7.94
N ILE A 33 -2.61 4.30 6.89
CA ILE A 33 -2.77 4.97 5.61
C ILE A 33 -4.19 4.79 5.05
N ALA A 34 -4.75 5.85 4.46
CA ALA A 34 -6.09 5.83 3.88
C ALA A 34 -6.21 4.77 2.78
N GLY A 35 -7.35 4.05 2.77
CA GLY A 35 -7.60 2.96 1.82
C GLY A 35 -6.99 1.62 2.24
N ALA A 36 -6.31 1.55 3.38
CA ALA A 36 -5.88 0.27 3.93
C ALA A 36 -7.07 -0.51 4.50
N SER A 37 -7.07 -1.82 4.30
CA SER A 37 -8.06 -2.75 4.84
C SER A 37 -7.39 -3.84 5.65
N LEU A 38 -8.00 -4.24 6.77
CA LEU A 38 -7.45 -5.27 7.64
C LEU A 38 -7.45 -6.62 6.91
N LYS A 39 -6.28 -7.23 6.74
CA LYS A 39 -6.13 -8.53 6.07
C LYS A 39 -6.04 -9.68 7.05
N LYS A 40 -5.27 -9.51 8.13
CA LYS A 40 -5.03 -10.55 9.12
C LYS A 40 -4.73 -9.91 10.48
N GLN A 41 -5.21 -10.55 11.54
CA GLN A 41 -4.82 -10.29 12.90
C GLN A 41 -4.51 -11.62 13.59
N SER A 42 -3.40 -11.70 14.31
CA SER A 42 -3.02 -12.90 15.06
C SER A 42 -2.22 -12.56 16.30
N ILE A 43 -2.29 -13.44 17.29
CA ILE A 43 -1.45 -13.42 18.48
C ILE A 43 -0.55 -14.65 18.41
N GLU A 44 0.76 -14.46 18.38
CA GLU A 44 1.71 -15.56 18.31
C GLU A 44 1.85 -16.21 19.69
N GLN A 45 1.44 -17.48 19.79
CA GLN A 45 1.49 -18.23 21.05
C GLN A 45 2.96 -18.48 21.43
N GLY A 46 3.40 -17.93 22.56
CA GLY A 46 4.75 -18.07 23.10
C GLY A 46 5.51 -16.75 23.26
N SER A 47 5.28 -15.78 22.39
CA SER A 47 5.89 -14.44 22.47
C SER A 47 4.92 -13.36 22.98
N SER A 48 3.62 -13.66 23.06
CA SER A 48 2.54 -12.68 23.27
C SER A 48 2.54 -11.55 22.24
N ALA A 49 3.25 -11.73 21.11
CA ALA A 49 3.34 -10.75 20.06
C ALA A 49 2.00 -10.64 19.32
N ARG A 50 1.50 -9.43 19.19
CA ARG A 50 0.34 -9.09 18.37
C ARG A 50 0.83 -8.72 16.98
N ILE A 51 0.29 -9.40 15.97
CA ILE A 51 0.58 -9.15 14.56
C ILE A 51 -0.70 -8.67 13.90
N VAL A 52 -0.65 -7.46 13.35
CA VAL A 52 -1.76 -6.88 12.58
C VAL A 52 -1.25 -6.54 11.19
N THR A 53 -1.91 -7.07 10.18
CA THR A 53 -1.54 -6.87 8.78
C THR A 53 -2.69 -6.23 8.02
N TYR A 54 -2.39 -5.13 7.34
CA TYR A 54 -3.27 -4.42 6.43
C TYR A 54 -2.81 -4.62 4.97
N GLU A 55 -3.76 -4.59 4.04
CA GLU A 55 -3.50 -4.46 2.60
C GLU A 55 -3.98 -3.09 2.10
N VAL A 56 -3.24 -2.46 1.20
CA VAL A 56 -3.61 -1.18 0.59
C VAL A 56 -3.35 -1.19 -0.92
N ASP A 57 -4.28 -0.63 -1.68
CA ASP A 57 -4.16 -0.47 -3.13
C ASP A 57 -3.40 0.83 -3.47
N LYS A 58 -2.13 0.85 -3.05
CA LYS A 58 -1.18 1.96 -3.27
C LYS A 58 0.19 1.41 -3.63
N PRO A 59 0.98 2.12 -4.47
CA PRO A 59 2.35 1.75 -4.76
C PRO A 59 3.19 1.63 -3.49
N LEU A 60 4.06 0.61 -3.43
CA LEU A 60 4.94 0.37 -2.29
C LEU A 60 5.68 1.64 -1.84
N ASP A 61 6.28 2.35 -2.79
CA ASP A 61 7.07 3.54 -2.52
C ASP A 61 6.25 4.68 -1.91
N GLU A 62 4.98 4.82 -2.30
CA GLU A 62 4.07 5.80 -1.70
C GLU A 62 3.78 5.44 -0.24
N VAL A 63 3.51 4.17 0.03
CA VAL A 63 3.23 3.68 1.39
C VAL A 63 4.46 3.82 2.29
N ILE A 64 5.65 3.46 1.79
CA ILE A 64 6.90 3.65 2.55
C ILE A 64 7.13 5.12 2.84
N SER A 65 7.00 5.99 1.84
CA SER A 65 7.22 7.45 2.00
C SER A 65 6.24 8.05 3.02
N PHE A 66 4.99 7.59 3.04
CA PHE A 66 4.00 7.99 4.04
C PHE A 66 4.46 7.67 5.46
N TYR A 67 4.90 6.42 5.72
CA TYR A 67 5.32 6.02 7.07
C TYR A 67 6.67 6.65 7.46
N GLU A 68 7.60 6.86 6.52
CA GLU A 68 8.82 7.61 6.81
C GLU A 68 8.51 9.04 7.24
N ALA A 69 7.63 9.74 6.51
CA ALA A 69 7.19 11.09 6.87
C ALA A 69 6.46 11.13 8.22
N PHE A 70 5.55 10.18 8.46
CA PHE A 70 4.82 10.06 9.73
C PHE A 70 5.77 9.83 10.91
N LEU A 71 6.67 8.85 10.81
CA LEU A 71 7.59 8.49 11.89
C LEU A 71 8.56 9.63 12.21
N ASN A 72 9.06 10.31 11.18
CA ASN A 72 9.93 11.47 11.35
C ASN A 72 9.18 12.67 11.96
N GLY A 73 7.97 12.97 11.47
CA GLY A 73 7.14 14.06 11.95
C GLY A 73 6.73 13.90 13.42
N ASP A 74 6.47 12.67 13.84
CA ASP A 74 6.02 12.34 15.19
C ASP A 74 7.15 11.99 16.17
N SER A 75 8.41 12.27 15.81
CA SER A 75 9.60 12.07 16.67
C SER A 75 9.80 10.62 17.13
N PHE A 76 9.50 9.64 16.26
CA PHE A 76 9.85 8.26 16.52
C PHE A 76 11.35 8.01 16.29
N SER A 77 11.95 7.16 17.11
CA SER A 77 13.26 6.56 16.83
C SER A 77 13.08 5.34 15.94
N VAL A 78 13.73 5.35 14.78
CA VAL A 78 13.65 4.27 13.79
C VAL A 78 15.01 3.56 13.71
N ILE A 79 15.01 2.26 13.93
CA ILE A 79 16.18 1.38 13.79
C ILE A 79 15.99 0.56 12.52
N ARG A 80 16.95 0.62 11.58
CA ARG A 80 16.85 0.17 10.18
C ARG A 80 15.97 1.09 9.33
N GLY A 81 15.02 0.56 8.54
CA GLY A 81 14.25 1.34 7.57
C GLY A 81 14.13 0.65 6.21
N ARG A 82 14.17 1.44 5.14
CA ARG A 82 14.04 0.96 3.76
C ARG A 82 15.20 0.05 3.35
N GLN A 83 14.87 -1.12 2.80
CA GLN A 83 15.84 -2.09 2.27
C GLN A 83 15.23 -2.74 1.01
N ASN A 84 15.90 -2.72 -0.14
CA ASN A 84 15.56 -3.50 -1.35
C ASN A 84 14.07 -3.89 -1.54
N ASN A 85 13.23 -2.92 -1.92
CA ASN A 85 11.78 -3.08 -2.15
C ASN A 85 10.96 -3.55 -0.93
N ILE A 86 11.47 -3.33 0.28
CA ILE A 86 10.72 -3.43 1.52
C ILE A 86 11.08 -2.26 2.44
N PHE A 87 10.26 -2.06 3.47
CA PHE A 87 10.62 -1.30 4.65
C PHE A 87 10.51 -2.26 5.83
N ASP A 88 11.58 -2.37 6.61
CA ASP A 88 11.60 -3.22 7.81
C ASP A 88 12.35 -2.45 8.90
N ALA A 89 11.58 -1.97 9.88
CA ALA A 89 12.11 -1.14 10.94
C ALA A 89 11.57 -1.54 12.31
N SER A 90 12.44 -1.47 13.31
CA SER A 90 12.01 -1.39 14.70
C SER A 90 11.82 0.07 15.06
N VAL A 91 10.64 0.41 15.56
CA VAL A 91 10.18 1.76 15.82
C VAL A 91 9.96 1.92 17.32
N LYS A 92 10.51 2.97 17.91
CA LYS A 92 10.38 3.28 19.33
C LYS A 92 9.95 4.71 19.54
N LYS A 93 9.00 4.93 20.46
CA LYS A 93 8.66 6.26 20.98
C LYS A 93 8.32 6.12 22.46
N ASN A 94 8.98 6.93 23.29
CA ASN A 94 8.94 6.78 24.75
C ASN A 94 9.31 5.33 25.17
N ASN A 95 8.40 4.67 25.89
CA ASN A 95 8.56 3.29 26.39
C ASN A 95 7.88 2.23 25.49
N VAL A 96 7.30 2.63 24.36
CA VAL A 96 6.63 1.71 23.44
C VAL A 96 7.56 1.41 22.26
N MET A 97 7.65 0.12 21.90
CA MET A 97 8.41 -0.37 20.77
C MET A 97 7.55 -1.33 19.95
N PHE A 98 7.63 -1.23 18.63
CA PHE A 98 6.98 -2.15 17.70
C PHE A 98 7.84 -2.30 16.45
N SER A 99 7.57 -3.32 15.64
CA SER A 99 8.17 -3.46 14.31
C SER A 99 7.14 -3.12 13.24
N LEU A 100 7.57 -2.34 12.24
CA LEU A 100 6.80 -1.98 11.06
C LEU A 100 7.46 -2.61 9.84
N ARG A 101 6.71 -3.47 9.14
CA ARG A 101 7.14 -4.07 7.88
C ARG A 101 6.19 -3.70 6.75
N ILE A 102 6.72 -3.22 5.64
CA ILE A 102 5.98 -2.84 4.43
C ILE A 102 6.59 -3.58 3.23
N TYR A 103 5.77 -4.29 2.47
CA TYR A 103 6.24 -5.17 1.40
C TYR A 103 5.18 -5.37 0.31
N PRO A 104 5.55 -5.71 -0.94
CA PRO A 104 4.58 -6.01 -1.99
C PRO A 104 3.85 -7.32 -1.70
N ASP A 105 2.56 -7.37 -2.02
CA ASP A 105 1.78 -8.61 -2.01
C ASP A 105 2.21 -9.51 -3.17
N VAL A 106 2.94 -10.58 -2.85
CA VAL A 106 3.42 -11.57 -3.82
C VAL A 106 2.42 -12.71 -4.07
N SER A 107 1.21 -12.64 -3.49
CA SER A 107 0.24 -13.75 -3.52
C SER A 107 -0.45 -13.98 -4.87
N LYS A 108 -0.18 -13.16 -5.90
CA LYS A 108 -0.56 -13.48 -7.28
C LYS A 108 0.66 -13.92 -8.10
N PRO A 109 0.82 -15.22 -8.41
CA PRO A 109 1.61 -15.57 -9.58
C PRO A 109 1.01 -14.84 -10.78
N ARG A 110 1.85 -14.10 -11.53
CA ARG A 110 1.54 -13.65 -12.89
C ARG A 110 0.81 -14.81 -13.56
N SER A 111 -0.43 -14.62 -13.99
CA SER A 111 -1.06 -15.53 -14.93
C SER A 111 -0.04 -15.73 -16.05
N SER A 112 0.57 -16.89 -16.07
CA SER A 112 1.50 -17.24 -17.10
C SER A 112 0.67 -17.28 -18.36
N ASP A 113 0.79 -16.21 -19.16
CA ASP A 113 0.48 -16.20 -20.57
C ASP A 113 1.43 -17.20 -21.25
N ARG A 114 1.23 -18.50 -20.96
CA ARG A 114 1.75 -19.58 -21.78
C ARG A 114 0.76 -19.78 -22.92
N GLY A 115 0.58 -18.72 -23.70
CA GLY A 115 0.37 -18.86 -25.13
C GLY A 115 1.64 -19.44 -25.73
N ARG A 116 1.81 -20.76 -25.65
CA ARG A 116 2.81 -21.48 -26.44
C ARG A 116 2.25 -22.84 -26.83
N SER A 117 1.29 -22.81 -27.76
CA SER A 117 1.06 -23.93 -28.67
C SER A 117 2.36 -24.17 -29.45
N PRO A 118 2.96 -25.37 -29.41
CA PRO A 118 4.00 -25.72 -30.35
C PRO A 118 3.35 -26.29 -31.61
N SER A 119 3.65 -25.60 -32.72
CA SER A 119 3.97 -26.19 -34.03
C SER A 119 2.94 -27.11 -34.70
N GLY A 120 2.15 -26.50 -35.59
CA GLY A 120 1.66 -27.12 -36.83
C GLY A 120 1.99 -26.21 -38.02
N PHE A 121 2.97 -26.63 -38.83
CA PHE A 121 3.24 -26.21 -40.23
C PHE A 121 1.94 -26.01 -41.05
N ARG A 122 1.77 -25.18 -42.09
CA ARG A 122 2.61 -24.30 -42.96
C ARG A 122 1.62 -23.44 -43.85
N PRO A 123 2.04 -22.67 -44.89
CA PRO A 123 1.68 -21.27 -45.14
C PRO A 123 0.58 -21.05 -46.21
N ASP A 124 -0.01 -19.84 -46.30
CA ASP A 124 0.06 -18.99 -47.50
C ASP A 124 -0.73 -17.66 -47.37
N LYS A 125 -0.11 -16.61 -47.90
CA LYS A 125 -0.67 -15.43 -48.60
C LYS A 125 -1.72 -14.52 -47.94
N ALA A 126 -1.25 -13.27 -47.78
CA ALA A 126 -1.79 -12.04 -48.37
C ALA A 126 -2.66 -11.10 -47.53
N LYS A 127 -2.31 -9.83 -47.73
CA LYS A 127 -3.03 -8.56 -47.58
C LYS A 127 -3.03 -7.86 -46.22
N GLU A 128 -2.35 -6.72 -46.26
CA GLU A 128 -2.59 -5.49 -45.49
C GLU A 128 -4.05 -5.31 -45.10
N GLN A 129 -4.29 -5.07 -43.81
CA GLN A 129 -5.20 -4.02 -43.40
C GLN A 129 -4.78 -3.48 -42.04
N GLU A 130 -4.09 -2.35 -42.10
CA GLU A 130 -3.86 -1.43 -41.00
C GLU A 130 -5.24 -0.86 -40.60
N THR A 131 -5.76 -1.28 -39.46
CA THR A 131 -6.80 -0.54 -38.76
C THR A 131 -6.31 -0.26 -37.35
N SER A 132 -5.83 0.97 -37.21
CA SER A 132 -5.58 1.71 -36.00
C SER A 132 -6.82 1.69 -35.10
N ASP A 133 -6.89 0.73 -34.19
CA ASP A 133 -7.89 0.71 -33.11
C ASP A 133 -7.18 0.68 -31.75
N LEU A 134 -6.40 1.75 -31.51
CA LEU A 134 -5.89 2.09 -30.20
C LEU A 134 -6.86 3.09 -29.57
N GLY A 135 -8.01 2.59 -29.13
CA GLY A 135 -8.76 3.25 -28.07
C GLY A 135 -7.85 3.51 -26.87
N PRO A 136 -8.18 4.46 -25.97
CA PRO A 136 -7.35 4.76 -24.81
C PRO A 136 -7.17 3.46 -24.02
N ARG A 137 -5.94 2.90 -24.08
CA ARG A 137 -5.53 1.87 -23.14
C ARG A 137 -5.60 2.53 -21.79
N VAL A 138 -6.70 2.29 -21.07
CA VAL A 138 -6.73 2.40 -19.63
C VAL A 138 -5.63 1.46 -19.18
N LEU A 139 -4.46 2.04 -18.90
CA LEU A 139 -3.41 1.39 -18.14
C LEU A 139 -4.10 1.05 -16.82
N HIS A 140 -4.65 -0.16 -16.74
CA HIS A 140 -4.90 -0.78 -15.46
C HIS A 140 -3.53 -0.82 -14.80
N SER A 141 -3.28 0.18 -13.95
CA SER A 141 -2.20 0.21 -12.99
C SER A 141 -2.38 -1.05 -12.17
N ASN A 142 -1.73 -2.12 -12.62
CA ASN A 142 -1.59 -3.36 -11.89
C ASN A 142 -0.49 -3.13 -10.85
N ALA A 143 -0.64 -2.05 -10.07
CA ALA A 143 0.17 -1.79 -8.91
C ALA A 143 -0.14 -2.97 -7.97
N GLY A 144 0.86 -3.83 -7.74
CA GLY A 144 0.72 -4.88 -6.75
C GLY A 144 0.25 -4.24 -5.44
N LYS A 145 -0.72 -4.87 -4.78
CA LYS A 145 -1.17 -4.42 -3.46
C LYS A 145 0.04 -4.35 -2.53
N THR A 146 0.05 -3.38 -1.63
CA THR A 146 1.08 -3.26 -0.61
C THR A 146 0.56 -3.78 0.71
N MET A 147 1.38 -4.57 1.39
CA MET A 147 1.11 -5.11 2.72
C MET A 147 1.82 -4.26 3.77
N ILE A 148 1.12 -3.96 4.86
CA ILE A 148 1.63 -3.20 6.01
C ILE A 148 1.42 -4.07 7.25
N GLN A 149 2.48 -4.38 7.97
CA GLN A 149 2.44 -5.26 9.13
C GLN A 149 3.02 -4.58 10.35
N PHE A 150 2.27 -4.60 11.44
CA PHE A 150 2.65 -4.11 12.77
C PHE A 150 2.83 -5.28 13.72
N ILE A 151 3.92 -5.30 14.48
CA ILE A 151 4.28 -6.37 15.42
C ILE A 151 4.71 -5.76 16.75
N TRP A 152 4.07 -6.10 17.87
CA TRP A 152 4.43 -5.60 19.21
C TRP A 152 4.01 -6.55 20.32
#